data_AF-A0A359D4R3-F1
#
_entry.id   AF-A0A359D4R3-F1
#
_cell.length_a   1.000
_cell.length_b   1.000
_cell.length_c   1.000
_cell.angle_alpha   90.00
_cell.angle_beta   90.00
_cell.angle_gamma   90.00
#
_symmetry.space_group_name_H-M   'P 1'
#
loop_
_entity.id
_entity.type
_entity.pdbx_description
1 polymer ?
#
loop_
_entity_poly.entity_id
_entity_poly.type
_entity_poly.pdbx_seq_one_letter_code
_entity_poly.pdbx_strand_id
1 'polypeptide(L)'
;MQYTETGHAKNVANFEKETDFCIGYGTTYNPSKNSIKVTALQTLLTTAKGAIAAVNSNMPAYSNAVAAREAAFEPLSKLTTRIINALKATDTTEQVIDSAKTITRKLQGRRATPKSKKALDAFIESTHEAKTVTPEEPKEISASQMSYDNRIDNLDRLIKLLGSVTQYAPNEADLKVTALTTLYNDLKAKNTAVMTALVPISNARIARNDILYKEKTGLVAIANDVKAYIKSLYGGTSPQYKQISKLTFTHAK
;
A
#
# COMPACT_ATOMS: atom_id res chain seq x y z
N MET A 1 9.74 25.96 -17.76
CA MET A 1 9.96 24.55 -17.37
C MET A 1 8.67 23.80 -17.70
N GLN A 2 8.63 23.08 -18.81
CA GLN A 2 7.42 22.40 -19.29
C GLN A 2 7.34 21.05 -18.56
N TYR A 3 6.44 20.93 -17.59
CA TYR A 3 6.25 19.67 -16.87
C TYR A 3 5.76 18.61 -17.86
N THR A 4 6.57 17.59 -18.08
CA THR A 4 6.12 16.38 -18.75
C THR A 4 5.27 15.60 -17.75
N GLU A 5 3.95 15.65 -17.91
CA GLU A 5 3.06 14.72 -17.22
C GLU A 5 3.49 13.29 -17.58
N THR A 6 3.73 12.45 -16.58
CA THR A 6 4.12 11.04 -16.74
C THR A 6 3.13 10.14 -15.98
N GLY A 7 3.05 8.86 -16.35
CA GLY A 7 2.25 7.86 -15.63
C GLY A 7 1.35 7.01 -16.53
N HIS A 8 0.62 6.08 -15.91
CA HIS A 8 -0.20 5.09 -16.61
C HIS A 8 -1.26 5.73 -17.52
N ALA A 9 -2.01 6.70 -17.01
CA ALA A 9 -3.04 7.40 -17.77
C ALA A 9 -2.44 8.20 -18.94
N LYS A 10 -1.24 8.77 -18.77
CA LYS A 10 -0.56 9.49 -19.84
C LYS A 10 -0.11 8.57 -20.97
N ASN A 11 0.42 7.38 -20.65
CA ASN A 11 0.74 6.38 -21.66
C ASN A 11 -0.51 5.99 -22.46
N VAL A 12 -1.65 5.76 -21.79
CA VAL A 12 -2.92 5.43 -22.48
C VAL A 12 -3.38 6.59 -23.38
N ALA A 13 -3.32 7.84 -22.90
CA ALA A 13 -3.69 9.00 -23.70
C ALA A 13 -2.73 9.25 -24.89
N ASN A 14 -1.44 8.98 -24.72
CA ASN A 14 -0.47 9.06 -25.83
C ASN A 14 -0.71 7.93 -26.84
N PHE A 15 -1.07 6.73 -26.39
CA PHE A 15 -1.39 5.61 -27.27
C PHE A 15 -2.69 5.84 -28.06
N GLU A 16 -3.68 6.49 -27.45
CA GLU A 16 -4.88 6.95 -28.14
C GLU A 16 -4.52 7.88 -29.29
N LYS A 17 -3.73 8.92 -29.03
CA LYS A 17 -3.25 9.84 -30.08
C LYS A 17 -2.47 9.12 -31.19
N GLU A 18 -1.58 8.19 -30.83
CA GLU A 18 -0.82 7.39 -31.80
C GLU A 18 -1.75 6.52 -32.66
N THR A 19 -2.77 5.91 -32.05
CA THR A 19 -3.79 5.11 -32.74
C THR A 19 -4.62 5.97 -33.69
N ASP A 20 -5.02 7.17 -33.28
CA ASP A 20 -5.77 8.12 -34.11
C ASP A 20 -4.97 8.56 -35.34
N PHE A 21 -3.66 8.79 -35.20
CA PHE A 21 -2.80 9.06 -36.36
C PHE A 21 -2.72 7.85 -37.30
N CYS A 22 -2.59 6.63 -36.78
CA CYS A 22 -2.61 5.41 -37.60
C CYS A 22 -3.92 5.27 -38.39
N ILE A 23 -5.06 5.60 -37.78
CA ILE A 23 -6.37 5.64 -38.45
C ILE A 23 -6.38 6.73 -39.54
N GLY A 24 -5.89 7.93 -39.21
CA GLY A 24 -5.84 9.06 -40.14
C GLY A 24 -4.96 8.84 -41.37
N TYR A 25 -3.95 7.97 -41.28
CA TYR A 25 -3.12 7.55 -42.42
C TYR A 25 -3.84 6.61 -43.40
N GLY A 26 -4.99 6.05 -43.00
CA GLY A 26 -5.83 5.21 -43.86
C GLY A 26 -5.07 4.01 -44.44
N THR A 27 -5.28 3.74 -45.73
CA THR A 27 -4.71 2.56 -46.42
C THR A 27 -3.19 2.55 -46.49
N THR A 28 -2.54 3.71 -46.30
CA THR A 28 -1.06 3.77 -46.28
C THR A 28 -0.47 3.11 -45.04
N TYR A 29 -1.21 3.10 -43.92
CA TYR A 29 -0.84 2.34 -42.73
C TYR A 29 -1.29 0.88 -42.86
N ASN A 30 -0.39 0.01 -43.35
CA ASN A 30 -0.69 -1.39 -43.63
C ASN A 30 0.41 -2.34 -43.09
N PRO A 31 0.57 -2.46 -41.76
CA PRO A 31 1.61 -3.29 -41.19
C PRO A 31 1.32 -4.79 -41.36
N SER A 32 2.37 -5.57 -41.63
CA SER A 32 2.30 -7.04 -41.68
C SER A 32 2.13 -7.66 -40.28
N LYS A 33 2.70 -7.05 -39.24
CA LYS A 33 2.61 -7.51 -37.86
C LYS A 33 1.19 -7.26 -37.31
N ASN A 34 0.48 -8.35 -36.98
CA ASN A 34 -0.93 -8.29 -36.56
C ASN A 34 -1.18 -7.42 -35.32
N SER A 35 -0.26 -7.40 -34.35
CA SER A 35 -0.43 -6.65 -33.09
C SER A 35 -0.43 -5.13 -33.24
N ILE A 36 0.06 -4.61 -34.37
CA ILE A 36 0.07 -3.17 -34.67
C ILE A 36 -0.93 -2.79 -35.77
N LYS A 37 -1.83 -3.70 -36.18
CA LYS A 37 -2.94 -3.32 -37.06
C LYS A 37 -3.95 -2.47 -36.30
N VAL A 38 -4.60 -1.52 -36.97
CA VAL A 38 -5.56 -0.56 -36.37
C VAL A 38 -6.57 -1.24 -35.43
N THR A 39 -7.19 -2.33 -35.85
CA THR A 39 -8.15 -3.08 -35.01
C THR A 39 -7.52 -3.61 -33.72
N ALA A 40 -6.28 -4.10 -33.76
CA ALA A 40 -5.56 -4.57 -32.59
C ALA A 40 -5.18 -3.40 -31.65
N LEU A 41 -4.78 -2.25 -32.21
CA LEU A 41 -4.48 -1.03 -31.45
C LEU A 41 -5.73 -0.52 -30.71
N GLN A 42 -6.87 -0.43 -31.40
CA GLN A 42 -8.14 -0.01 -30.79
C GLN A 42 -8.60 -0.96 -29.68
N THR A 43 -8.42 -2.28 -29.88
CA THR A 43 -8.71 -3.29 -28.86
C THR A 43 -7.82 -3.09 -27.63
N LEU A 44 -6.50 -2.97 -27.82
CA LEU A 44 -5.55 -2.75 -26.74
C LEU A 44 -5.83 -1.43 -25.99
N LEU A 45 -6.19 -0.37 -26.72
CA LEU A 45 -6.57 0.92 -26.14
C LEU A 45 -7.80 0.78 -25.23
N THR A 46 -8.82 0.07 -25.69
CA THR A 46 -10.05 -0.18 -24.92
C THR A 46 -9.74 -0.98 -23.66
N THR A 47 -8.96 -2.05 -23.79
CA THR A 47 -8.50 -2.86 -22.66
C THR A 47 -7.67 -2.05 -21.66
N ALA A 48 -6.77 -1.18 -22.14
CA ALA A 48 -5.96 -0.32 -21.29
C ALA A 48 -6.80 0.72 -20.53
N LYS A 49 -7.77 1.36 -21.19
CA LYS A 49 -8.74 2.26 -20.52
C LYS A 49 -9.54 1.53 -19.45
N GLY A 50 -10.02 0.33 -19.75
CA GLY A 50 -10.73 -0.53 -18.79
C GLY A 50 -9.88 -0.88 -17.57
N ALA A 51 -8.59 -1.17 -17.76
CA ALA A 51 -7.68 -1.50 -16.66
C ALA A 51 -7.41 -0.29 -15.73
N ILE A 52 -7.30 0.93 -16.29
CA ILE A 52 -7.20 2.15 -15.49
C ILE A 52 -8.48 2.38 -14.69
N ALA A 53 -9.65 2.24 -15.33
CA ALA A 53 -10.94 2.37 -14.67
C ALA A 53 -11.08 1.36 -13.52
N ALA A 54 -10.70 0.10 -13.73
CA ALA A 54 -10.76 -0.94 -12.69
C ALA A 54 -9.91 -0.58 -11.45
N VAL A 55 -8.69 -0.05 -11.64
CA VAL A 55 -7.87 0.44 -10.51
C VAL A 55 -8.57 1.59 -9.79
N ASN A 56 -9.09 2.56 -10.54
CA ASN A 56 -9.76 3.74 -9.97
C ASN A 56 -11.04 3.38 -9.22
N SER A 57 -11.80 2.38 -9.68
CA SER A 57 -13.01 1.92 -8.99
C SER A 57 -12.72 1.16 -7.70
N ASN A 58 -11.58 0.45 -7.61
CA ASN A 58 -11.21 -0.31 -6.41
C ASN A 58 -10.43 0.52 -5.36
N MET A 59 -9.78 1.62 -5.78
CA MET A 59 -8.95 2.44 -4.88
C MET A 59 -9.74 3.03 -3.68
N PRO A 60 -10.96 3.59 -3.85
CA PRO A 60 -11.68 4.21 -2.73
C PRO A 60 -12.03 3.22 -1.63
N ALA A 61 -12.48 2.01 -1.99
CA ALA A 61 -12.83 0.97 -1.02
C ALA A 61 -11.62 0.61 -0.15
N TYR A 62 -10.45 0.41 -0.77
CA TYR A 62 -9.21 0.15 -0.06
C TYR A 62 -8.77 1.34 0.82
N SER A 63 -8.76 2.56 0.28
CA SER A 63 -8.36 3.76 1.02
C SER A 63 -9.26 4.02 2.23
N ASN A 64 -10.57 3.87 2.07
CA ASN A 64 -11.53 4.06 3.15
C ASN A 64 -11.39 2.99 4.24
N ALA A 65 -11.15 1.73 3.85
CA ALA A 65 -10.91 0.65 4.81
C ALA A 65 -9.62 0.91 5.62
N VAL A 66 -8.54 1.36 4.97
CA VAL A 66 -7.28 1.71 5.63
C VAL A 66 -7.49 2.85 6.63
N ALA A 67 -8.12 3.95 6.20
CA ALA A 67 -8.39 5.10 7.05
C ALA A 67 -9.28 4.72 8.26
N ALA A 68 -10.33 3.94 8.03
CA ALA A 68 -11.23 3.49 9.09
C ALA A 68 -10.53 2.60 10.11
N ARG A 69 -9.61 1.73 9.67
CA ARG A 69 -8.79 0.91 10.56
C ARG A 69 -7.78 1.76 11.34
N GLU A 70 -7.08 2.68 10.68
CA GLU A 70 -6.12 3.57 11.35
C GLU A 70 -6.79 4.38 12.47
N ALA A 71 -7.92 5.02 12.16
CA ALA A 71 -8.70 5.78 13.13
C ALA A 71 -9.18 4.92 14.32
N ALA A 72 -9.60 3.68 14.07
CA ALA A 72 -10.06 2.77 15.13
C ALA A 72 -8.92 2.33 16.07
N PHE A 73 -7.70 2.18 15.55
CA PHE A 73 -6.53 1.74 16.33
C PHE A 73 -5.77 2.88 17.03
N GLU A 74 -5.99 4.12 16.63
CA GLU A 74 -5.36 5.32 17.20
C GLU A 74 -5.56 5.45 18.73
N PRO A 75 -6.78 5.34 19.29
CA PRO A 75 -6.99 5.52 20.73
C PRO A 75 -6.50 4.34 21.58
N LEU A 76 -6.18 3.19 20.98
CA LEU A 76 -5.94 1.94 21.69
C LEU A 76 -4.83 2.05 22.74
N SER A 77 -3.72 2.74 22.43
CA SER A 77 -2.60 2.89 23.38
C SER A 77 -2.96 3.72 24.63
N LYS A 78 -3.84 4.71 24.47
CA LYS A 78 -4.36 5.52 25.59
C LYS A 78 -5.32 4.68 26.42
N LEU A 79 -6.22 3.94 25.77
CA LEU A 79 -7.16 3.04 26.44
C LEU A 79 -6.43 1.97 27.25
N THR A 80 -5.41 1.32 26.69
CA THR A 80 -4.65 0.28 27.42
C THR A 80 -3.94 0.82 28.66
N THR A 81 -3.53 2.09 28.65
CA THR A 81 -2.99 2.77 29.84
C THR A 81 -4.06 2.92 30.93
N ARG A 82 -5.30 3.26 30.56
CA ARG A 82 -6.41 3.35 31.50
C ARG A 82 -6.77 1.97 32.06
N ILE A 83 -6.84 0.95 31.21
CA ILE A 83 -7.11 -0.44 31.60
C ILE A 83 -6.12 -0.91 32.67
N ILE A 84 -4.81 -0.74 32.45
CA ILE A 84 -3.80 -1.23 33.40
C ILE A 84 -3.85 -0.48 34.73
N ASN A 85 -4.18 0.80 34.73
CA ASN A 85 -4.31 1.58 35.96
C ASN A 85 -5.60 1.25 36.72
N ALA A 86 -6.69 0.99 36.01
CA ALA A 86 -7.91 0.45 36.63
C ALA A 86 -7.64 -0.91 37.29
N LEU A 87 -6.90 -1.81 36.62
CA LEU A 87 -6.52 -3.10 37.20
C LEU A 87 -5.64 -2.95 38.45
N LYS A 88 -4.67 -2.02 38.44
CA LYS A 88 -3.82 -1.73 39.61
C LYS A 88 -4.59 -1.17 40.81
N ALA A 89 -5.72 -0.53 40.58
CA ALA A 89 -6.56 0.02 41.65
C ALA A 89 -7.46 -1.05 42.30
N THR A 90 -7.38 -2.30 41.85
CA THR A 90 -8.07 -3.44 42.45
C THR A 90 -7.17 -4.18 43.44
N ASP A 91 -7.76 -4.99 44.31
CA ASP A 91 -7.03 -5.88 45.25
C ASP A 91 -6.50 -7.16 44.57
N THR A 92 -6.22 -7.13 43.26
CA THR A 92 -5.63 -8.27 42.57
C THR A 92 -4.14 -8.44 42.89
N THR A 93 -3.56 -9.58 42.54
CA THR A 93 -2.16 -9.88 42.84
C THR A 93 -1.18 -9.12 41.95
N GLU A 94 0.03 -8.87 42.45
CA GLU A 94 1.10 -8.24 41.67
C GLU A 94 1.46 -9.05 40.42
N GLN A 95 1.40 -10.39 40.49
CA GLN A 95 1.68 -11.27 39.35
C GLN A 95 0.68 -11.07 38.20
N VAL A 96 -0.61 -10.86 38.53
CA VAL A 96 -1.65 -10.55 37.54
C VAL A 96 -1.40 -9.18 36.90
N ILE A 97 -1.06 -8.17 37.72
CA ILE A 97 -0.72 -6.82 37.25
C ILE A 97 0.48 -6.87 36.30
N ASP A 98 1.54 -7.61 36.62
CA ASP A 98 2.74 -7.70 35.79
C ASP A 98 2.52 -8.47 34.48
N SER A 99 1.67 -9.49 34.51
CA SER A 99 1.19 -10.16 33.30
C SER A 99 0.45 -9.17 32.39
N ALA A 100 -0.47 -8.38 32.94
CA ALA A 100 -1.20 -7.35 32.20
C ALA A 100 -0.30 -6.22 31.68
N LYS A 101 0.71 -5.78 32.45
CA LYS A 101 1.72 -4.81 32.00
C LYS A 101 2.49 -5.34 30.79
N THR A 102 2.86 -6.62 30.79
CA THR A 102 3.61 -7.24 29.68
C THR A 102 2.80 -7.23 28.39
N ILE A 103 1.50 -7.55 28.46
CA ILE A 103 0.59 -7.48 27.32
C ILE A 103 0.40 -6.01 26.87
N THR A 104 0.18 -5.10 27.81
CA THR A 104 0.02 -3.66 27.53
C THR A 104 1.24 -3.05 26.83
N ARG A 105 2.46 -3.43 27.22
CA ARG A 105 3.70 -3.00 26.54
C ARG A 105 3.68 -3.40 25.06
N LYS A 106 3.26 -4.63 24.75
CA LYS A 106 3.12 -5.10 23.36
C LYS A 106 2.07 -4.31 22.59
N LEU A 107 0.94 -3.96 23.21
CA LEU A 107 -0.12 -3.14 22.58
C LEU A 107 0.31 -1.69 22.28
N GLN A 108 1.32 -1.19 23.00
CA GLN A 108 1.86 0.16 22.87
C GLN A 108 3.18 0.22 22.09
N GLY A 109 3.72 -0.93 21.65
CA GLY A 109 5.02 -0.99 20.97
C GLY A 109 6.20 -0.65 21.89
N ARG A 110 6.03 -0.78 23.21
CA ARG A 110 7.07 -0.51 24.21
C ARG A 110 7.86 -1.77 24.53
N ARG A 111 9.18 -1.63 24.67
CA ARG A 111 10.05 -2.73 25.11
C ARG A 111 9.93 -2.97 26.62
N ALA A 112 10.26 -4.18 27.06
CA ALA A 112 10.42 -4.50 28.47
C ALA A 112 11.69 -3.82 29.04
N THR A 113 12.78 -3.86 28.28
CA THR A 113 14.03 -3.14 28.56
C THR A 113 14.20 -1.97 27.58
N PRO A 114 14.46 -0.75 28.06
CA PRO A 114 14.84 0.36 27.20
C PRO A 114 16.10 0.03 26.39
N LYS A 115 16.23 0.60 25.18
CA LYS A 115 17.51 0.53 24.44
C LYS A 115 18.63 1.12 25.31
N SER A 116 19.81 0.54 25.23
CA SER A 116 20.98 1.15 25.86
C SER A 116 21.24 2.54 25.26
N LYS A 117 21.80 3.47 26.04
CA LYS A 117 22.16 4.82 25.56
C LYS A 117 23.05 4.75 24.31
N LYS A 118 24.00 3.82 24.28
CA LYS A 118 24.86 3.52 23.12
C LYS A 118 24.07 3.12 21.86
N ALA A 119 23.03 2.31 21.98
CA ALA A 119 22.19 1.89 20.85
C ALA A 119 21.22 2.99 20.37
N LEU A 120 20.95 4.00 21.20
CA LEU A 120 20.16 5.17 20.83
C LEU A 120 21.04 6.21 20.11
N ASP A 121 22.23 6.48 20.64
CA ASP A 121 23.21 7.40 20.07
C ASP A 121 23.65 6.94 18.66
N ALA A 122 23.93 5.64 18.48
CA ALA A 122 24.26 5.06 17.17
C ALA A 122 23.11 5.15 16.14
N PHE A 123 21.85 5.04 16.58
CA PHE A 123 20.70 5.19 15.70
C PHE A 123 20.54 6.65 15.23
N ILE A 124 20.67 7.60 16.14
CA ILE A 124 20.59 9.05 15.83
C ILE A 124 21.71 9.42 14.84
N GLU A 125 22.93 8.93 15.06
CA GLU A 125 24.07 9.18 14.18
C GLU A 125 23.87 8.59 12.77
N SER A 126 23.29 7.38 12.67
CA SER A 126 22.95 6.75 11.38
C SER A 126 21.86 7.47 10.58
N THR A 127 21.06 8.33 11.23
CA THR A 127 19.97 9.06 10.58
C THR A 127 20.36 10.47 10.09
N HIS A 128 21.56 10.96 10.45
CA HIS A 128 21.92 12.35 10.18
C HIS A 128 23.09 12.60 9.21
N GLU A 129 24.10 11.72 9.03
CA GLU A 129 25.15 11.98 8.02
C GLU A 129 25.80 10.72 7.42
N ALA A 130 26.17 10.81 6.14
CA ALA A 130 27.03 9.85 5.45
C ALA A 130 28.49 9.99 5.92
N LYS A 131 28.93 9.20 6.90
CA LYS A 131 30.37 9.00 7.16
C LYS A 131 30.75 7.54 7.38
N THR A 132 31.81 7.17 6.68
CA THR A 132 32.57 5.92 6.77
C THR A 132 33.43 5.88 8.03
N VAL A 133 32.89 5.34 9.12
CA VAL A 133 33.69 4.69 10.17
C VAL A 133 32.86 3.49 10.64
N THR A 134 33.47 2.32 10.76
CA THR A 134 32.87 1.10 11.33
C THR A 134 33.11 1.06 12.85
N PRO A 135 32.17 1.50 13.70
CA PRO A 135 32.05 0.98 15.05
C PRO A 135 31.29 -0.36 15.00
N GLU A 136 31.70 -1.33 15.82
CA GLU A 136 30.93 -2.58 16.00
C GLU A 136 29.52 -2.23 16.47
N GLU A 137 28.55 -2.41 15.58
CA GLU A 137 27.14 -2.13 15.84
C GLU A 137 26.62 -3.07 16.93
N PRO A 138 26.05 -2.57 18.05
CA PRO A 138 25.22 -3.40 18.89
C PRO A 138 24.01 -3.85 18.06
N LYS A 139 24.01 -5.13 17.63
CA LYS A 139 22.89 -5.77 16.91
C LYS A 139 21.66 -5.91 17.82
N GLU A 140 21.00 -4.79 18.10
CA GLU A 140 19.70 -4.80 18.75
C GLU A 140 18.59 -4.89 17.69
N ILE A 141 18.11 -6.11 17.44
CA ILE A 141 17.00 -6.36 16.53
C ILE A 141 15.74 -5.60 16.95
N SER A 142 14.95 -5.14 15.97
CA SER A 142 13.63 -4.56 16.22
C SER A 142 12.71 -5.61 16.86
N ALA A 143 12.32 -5.39 18.12
CA ALA A 143 11.40 -6.26 18.85
C ALA A 143 9.94 -5.77 18.81
N SER A 144 9.63 -4.76 17.99
CA SER A 144 8.31 -4.16 17.95
C SER A 144 7.32 -5.06 17.22
N GLN A 145 6.31 -5.56 17.94
CA GLN A 145 5.23 -6.41 17.41
C GLN A 145 3.98 -5.56 17.07
N MET A 146 4.17 -4.48 16.30
CA MET A 146 3.13 -3.44 16.07
C MET A 146 2.17 -3.68 14.91
N SER A 147 2.18 -4.85 14.29
CA SER A 147 1.17 -5.18 13.28
C SER A 147 -0.25 -5.15 13.89
N TYR A 148 -1.23 -4.83 13.05
CA TYR A 148 -2.64 -4.79 13.47
C TYR A 148 -3.11 -6.15 14.01
N ASP A 149 -2.71 -7.26 13.37
CA ASP A 149 -3.01 -8.62 13.83
C ASP A 149 -2.44 -8.90 15.22
N ASN A 150 -1.18 -8.52 15.46
CA ASN A 150 -0.56 -8.67 16.78
C ASN A 150 -1.25 -7.82 17.83
N ARG A 151 -1.65 -6.59 17.50
CA ARG A 151 -2.39 -5.73 18.43
C ARG A 151 -3.76 -6.30 18.76
N ILE A 152 -4.47 -6.88 17.78
CA ILE A 152 -5.74 -7.59 17.99
C ILE A 152 -5.54 -8.79 18.91
N ASP A 153 -4.55 -9.64 18.65
CA ASP A 153 -4.27 -10.84 19.46
C ASP A 153 -3.89 -10.48 20.90
N ASN A 154 -3.03 -9.47 21.10
CA ASN A 154 -2.68 -9.01 22.43
C ASN A 154 -3.87 -8.37 23.17
N LEU A 155 -4.78 -7.69 22.46
CA LEU A 155 -5.99 -7.14 23.08
C LEU A 155 -6.92 -8.26 23.56
N ASP A 156 -7.11 -9.31 22.76
CA ASP A 156 -7.88 -10.50 23.16
C ASP A 156 -7.29 -11.16 24.42
N ARG A 157 -5.96 -11.34 24.46
CA ARG A 157 -5.27 -11.88 25.64
C ARG A 157 -5.48 -11.01 26.87
N LEU A 158 -5.42 -9.68 26.72
CA LEU A 158 -5.67 -8.75 27.82
C LEU A 158 -7.13 -8.86 28.31
N ILE A 159 -8.10 -8.89 27.41
CA ILE A 159 -9.53 -9.03 27.73
C ILE A 159 -9.79 -10.33 28.49
N LYS A 160 -9.24 -11.46 28.03
CA LYS A 160 -9.35 -12.75 28.70
C LYS A 160 -8.73 -12.75 30.09
N LEU A 161 -7.56 -12.12 30.26
CA LEU A 161 -6.95 -11.94 31.57
C LEU A 161 -7.87 -11.14 32.51
N LEU A 162 -8.38 -9.99 32.06
CA LEU A 162 -9.28 -9.16 32.86
C LEU A 162 -10.56 -9.91 33.24
N GLY A 163 -11.14 -10.67 32.31
CA GLY A 163 -12.33 -11.48 32.57
C GLY A 163 -12.12 -12.62 33.58
N SER A 164 -10.88 -13.06 33.79
CA SER A 164 -10.52 -14.05 34.82
C SER A 164 -10.33 -13.44 36.21
N VAL A 165 -10.21 -12.11 36.31
CA VAL A 165 -9.95 -11.41 37.57
C VAL A 165 -11.28 -10.92 38.14
N THR A 166 -11.78 -11.60 39.16
CA THR A 166 -13.07 -11.26 39.80
C THR A 166 -13.09 -9.85 40.41
N GLN A 167 -11.93 -9.32 40.80
CA GLN A 167 -11.80 -7.97 41.36
C GLN A 167 -11.87 -6.87 40.28
N TYR A 168 -11.76 -7.21 38.99
CA TYR A 168 -11.81 -6.23 37.90
C TYR A 168 -13.26 -5.88 37.54
N ALA A 169 -13.85 -4.94 38.29
CA ALA A 169 -15.21 -4.46 38.10
C ALA A 169 -15.28 -2.92 37.94
N PRO A 170 -14.76 -2.37 36.81
CA PRO A 170 -14.74 -0.93 36.61
C PRO A 170 -16.13 -0.33 36.44
N ASN A 171 -16.31 0.89 36.93
CA ASN A 171 -17.55 1.65 36.77
C ASN A 171 -17.64 2.32 35.39
N GLU A 172 -16.49 2.72 34.85
CA GLU A 172 -16.34 3.36 33.54
C GLU A 172 -16.77 2.39 32.44
N ALA A 173 -17.77 2.81 31.65
CA ALA A 173 -18.39 1.95 30.65
C ALA A 173 -17.40 1.39 29.62
N ASP A 174 -16.41 2.17 29.22
CA ASP A 174 -15.42 1.81 28.19
C ASP A 174 -14.31 0.86 28.70
N LEU A 175 -14.15 0.71 30.02
CA LEU A 175 -13.19 -0.21 30.63
C LEU A 175 -13.79 -1.58 30.94
N LYS A 176 -15.12 -1.73 30.85
CA LYS A 176 -15.80 -3.01 31.10
C LYS A 176 -15.40 -4.05 30.06
N VAL A 177 -15.23 -5.30 30.50
CA VAL A 177 -14.88 -6.44 29.63
C VAL A 177 -15.81 -6.54 28.41
N THR A 178 -17.10 -6.29 28.58
CA THR A 178 -18.07 -6.27 27.47
C THR A 178 -17.75 -5.19 26.43
N ALA A 179 -17.45 -3.96 26.85
CA ALA A 179 -17.10 -2.86 25.94
C ALA A 179 -15.77 -3.12 25.23
N LEU A 180 -14.78 -3.65 25.96
CA LEU A 180 -13.49 -4.05 25.39
C LEU A 180 -13.64 -5.18 24.35
N THR A 181 -14.55 -6.14 24.61
CA THR A 181 -14.87 -7.23 23.67
C THR A 181 -15.54 -6.67 22.41
N THR A 182 -16.46 -5.72 22.54
CA THR A 182 -17.06 -5.01 21.39
C THR A 182 -15.98 -4.30 20.58
N LEU A 183 -15.07 -3.57 21.24
CA LEU A 183 -13.93 -2.92 20.57
C LEU A 183 -13.04 -3.95 19.84
N TYR A 184 -12.68 -5.06 20.48
CA TYR A 184 -11.90 -6.13 19.86
C TYR A 184 -12.56 -6.63 18.56
N ASN A 185 -13.87 -6.88 18.59
CA ASN A 185 -14.60 -7.33 17.41
C ASN A 185 -14.63 -6.27 16.30
N ASP A 186 -14.81 -4.99 16.63
CA ASP A 186 -14.73 -3.89 15.67
C ASP A 186 -13.34 -3.78 15.03
N LEU A 187 -12.27 -3.78 15.84
CA LEU A 187 -10.89 -3.74 15.34
C LEU A 187 -10.58 -4.91 14.41
N LYS A 188 -11.04 -6.11 14.77
CA LYS A 188 -10.92 -7.31 13.93
C LYS A 188 -11.67 -7.14 12.61
N ALA A 189 -12.93 -6.70 12.65
CA ALA A 189 -13.73 -6.47 11.46
C ALA A 189 -13.10 -5.42 10.53
N LYS A 190 -12.60 -4.30 11.06
CA LYS A 190 -11.91 -3.26 10.27
C LYS A 190 -10.60 -3.75 9.67
N ASN A 191 -9.85 -4.59 10.38
CA ASN A 191 -8.65 -5.21 9.83
C ASN A 191 -8.98 -6.19 8.69
N THR A 192 -10.01 -7.02 8.86
CA THR A 192 -10.52 -7.90 7.80
C THR A 192 -11.01 -7.11 6.58
N ALA A 193 -11.70 -5.99 6.78
CA ALA A 193 -12.17 -5.14 5.68
C ALA A 193 -11.02 -4.61 4.80
N VAL A 194 -9.87 -4.25 5.39
CA VAL A 194 -8.66 -3.88 4.64
C VAL A 194 -8.16 -5.05 3.80
N MET A 195 -8.09 -6.25 4.38
CA MET A 195 -7.63 -7.45 3.65
C MET A 195 -8.57 -7.80 2.49
N THR A 196 -9.89 -7.72 2.71
CA THR A 196 -10.90 -7.94 1.66
C THR A 196 -10.77 -6.91 0.54
N ALA A 197 -10.55 -5.63 0.86
CA ALA A 197 -10.40 -4.57 -0.13
C ALA A 197 -9.03 -4.58 -0.85
N LEU A 198 -8.00 -5.16 -0.24
CA LEU A 198 -6.64 -5.25 -0.80
C LEU A 198 -6.58 -6.17 -2.03
N VAL A 199 -7.30 -7.31 -2.00
CA VAL A 199 -7.23 -8.31 -3.08
C VAL A 199 -7.69 -7.74 -4.43
N PRO A 200 -8.88 -7.09 -4.55
CA PRO A 200 -9.32 -6.52 -5.82
C PRO A 200 -8.39 -5.43 -6.37
N ILE A 201 -7.91 -4.51 -5.53
CA ILE A 201 -7.00 -3.45 -5.98
C ILE A 201 -5.63 -4.00 -6.41
N SER A 202 -5.13 -5.04 -5.72
CA SER A 202 -3.88 -5.71 -6.09
C SER A 202 -4.00 -6.39 -7.46
N ASN A 203 -5.06 -7.18 -7.66
CA ASN A 203 -5.33 -7.85 -8.94
C ASN A 203 -5.52 -6.85 -10.08
N ALA A 204 -6.26 -5.75 -9.84
CA ALA A 204 -6.43 -4.68 -10.83
C ALA A 204 -5.09 -4.01 -11.21
N ARG A 205 -4.19 -3.81 -10.25
CA ARG A 205 -2.84 -3.26 -10.51
C ARG A 205 -1.97 -4.23 -11.30
N ILE A 206 -2.01 -5.52 -10.99
CA ILE A 206 -1.30 -6.57 -11.75
C ILE A 206 -1.80 -6.58 -13.20
N ALA A 207 -3.11 -6.71 -13.40
CA ALA A 207 -3.70 -6.74 -14.73
C ALA A 207 -3.37 -5.48 -15.55
N ARG A 208 -3.47 -4.29 -14.93
CA ARG A 208 -3.05 -3.03 -15.57
C ARG A 208 -1.57 -3.07 -15.96
N ASN A 209 -0.69 -3.53 -15.07
CA ASN A 209 0.73 -3.60 -15.37
C ASN A 209 1.02 -4.57 -16.51
N ASP A 210 0.36 -5.73 -16.57
CA ASP A 210 0.49 -6.66 -17.68
C ASP A 210 0.04 -6.03 -19.00
N ILE A 211 -1.12 -5.37 -19.01
CA ILE A 211 -1.67 -4.71 -20.21
C ILE A 211 -0.75 -3.59 -20.70
N LEU A 212 -0.17 -2.80 -19.78
CA LEU A 212 0.63 -1.64 -20.16
C LEU A 212 2.09 -1.97 -20.45
N TYR A 213 2.67 -2.93 -19.73
CA TYR A 213 4.13 -3.07 -19.59
C TYR A 213 4.66 -4.47 -19.85
N LYS A 214 3.82 -5.46 -20.15
CA LYS A 214 4.31 -6.80 -20.49
C LYS A 214 5.25 -6.73 -21.71
N GLU A 215 6.36 -7.45 -21.61
CA GLU A 215 7.37 -7.47 -22.67
C GLU A 215 6.74 -7.88 -24.01
N LYS A 216 7.06 -7.14 -25.09
CA LYS A 216 6.60 -7.36 -26.47
C LYS A 216 5.09 -7.23 -26.75
N THR A 217 4.23 -7.38 -25.76
CA THR A 217 2.77 -7.40 -25.95
C THR A 217 2.04 -6.26 -25.23
N GLY A 218 2.67 -5.65 -24.24
CA GLY A 218 2.09 -4.52 -23.50
C GLY A 218 2.05 -3.25 -24.35
N LEU A 219 1.16 -2.32 -23.97
CA LEU A 219 0.93 -1.05 -24.67
C LEU A 219 2.23 -0.30 -24.99
N VAL A 220 3.17 -0.21 -24.05
CA VAL A 220 4.45 0.51 -24.29
C VAL A 220 5.29 -0.17 -25.38
N ALA A 221 5.35 -1.51 -25.41
CA ALA A 221 6.08 -2.24 -26.43
C ALA A 221 5.42 -2.08 -27.81
N ILE A 222 4.10 -2.23 -27.85
CA ILE A 222 3.30 -2.07 -29.08
C ILE A 222 3.41 -0.65 -29.63
N ALA A 223 3.36 0.37 -28.77
CA ALA A 223 3.56 1.76 -29.18
C ALA A 223 4.92 1.95 -29.87
N ASN A 224 6.00 1.42 -29.29
CA ASN A 224 7.33 1.51 -29.90
C ASN A 224 7.41 0.80 -31.26
N ASP A 225 6.73 -0.35 -31.42
CA ASP A 225 6.63 -1.04 -32.71
C ASP A 225 5.88 -0.20 -33.76
N VAL A 226 4.80 0.48 -33.35
CA VAL A 226 4.04 1.40 -34.22
C VAL A 226 4.96 2.52 -34.71
N LYS A 227 5.75 3.13 -33.81
CA LYS A 227 6.73 4.17 -34.20
C LYS A 227 7.76 3.66 -35.19
N ALA A 228 8.31 2.47 -34.94
CA ALA A 228 9.29 1.87 -35.83
C ALA A 228 8.70 1.65 -37.22
N TYR A 229 7.45 1.16 -37.30
CA TYR A 229 6.75 0.95 -38.55
C TYR A 229 6.48 2.28 -39.30
N ILE A 230 5.93 3.29 -38.64
CA ILE A 230 5.69 4.61 -39.25
C ILE A 230 7.00 5.23 -39.73
N LYS A 231 8.09 5.08 -38.97
CA LYS A 231 9.43 5.53 -39.37
C LYS A 231 9.92 4.82 -40.63
N SER A 232 9.67 3.51 -40.75
CA SER A 232 10.03 2.73 -41.94
C SER A 232 9.22 3.11 -43.18
N LEU A 233 7.95 3.46 -42.98
CA LEU A 233 7.01 3.79 -44.05
C LEU A 233 7.25 5.18 -44.65
N TYR A 234 7.43 6.20 -43.81
CA TYR A 234 7.55 7.60 -44.27
C TYR A 234 8.97 8.18 -44.14
N GLY A 235 9.87 7.51 -43.44
CA GLY A 235 11.19 8.02 -43.10
C GLY A 235 11.20 8.88 -41.83
N GLY A 236 12.36 8.95 -41.17
CA GLY A 236 12.52 9.59 -39.84
C GLY A 236 12.43 11.11 -39.80
N THR A 237 12.47 11.80 -40.95
CA THR A 237 12.35 13.25 -41.05
C THR A 237 10.95 13.72 -41.48
N SER A 238 10.07 12.77 -41.83
CA SER A 238 8.74 13.02 -42.35
C SER A 238 7.84 13.76 -41.35
N PRO A 239 6.88 14.57 -41.83
CA PRO A 239 5.83 15.14 -40.99
C PRO A 239 5.05 14.08 -40.21
N GLN A 240 4.74 12.95 -40.84
CA GLN A 240 3.99 11.83 -40.24
C GLN A 240 4.74 11.26 -39.03
N TYR A 241 6.02 10.91 -39.19
CA TYR A 241 6.81 10.43 -38.06
C TYR A 241 7.00 11.50 -36.97
N LYS A 242 7.04 12.79 -37.32
CA LYS A 242 7.11 13.88 -36.34
C LYS A 242 5.84 14.04 -35.49
N GLN A 243 4.68 13.62 -35.98
CA GLN A 243 3.42 13.64 -35.21
C GLN A 243 3.47 12.69 -34.00
N ILE A 244 4.07 11.51 -34.17
CA ILE A 244 4.09 10.45 -33.15
C ILE A 244 5.43 10.33 -32.40
N SER A 245 6.55 10.81 -32.97
CA SER A 245 7.87 10.67 -32.33
C SER A 245 7.98 11.36 -30.97
N LYS A 246 7.27 12.47 -30.75
CA LYS A 246 7.23 13.21 -29.48
C LYS A 246 6.38 12.57 -28.38
N LEU A 247 5.58 11.55 -28.70
CA LEU A 247 4.72 10.87 -27.73
C LEU A 247 5.56 9.98 -26.80
N THR A 248 5.77 10.37 -25.56
CA THR A 248 6.61 9.58 -24.65
C THR A 248 5.83 8.42 -24.03
N PHE A 249 6.41 7.23 -24.05
CA PHE A 249 5.90 6.05 -23.36
C PHE A 249 6.95 5.58 -22.34
N THR A 250 6.61 5.62 -21.06
CA THR A 250 7.54 5.22 -19.99
C THR A 250 7.03 4.03 -19.21
N HIS A 251 7.93 3.15 -18.79
CA HIS A 251 7.62 2.24 -17.70
C HIS A 251 7.53 3.07 -16.42
N ALA A 252 6.37 3.06 -15.78
CA ALA A 252 6.26 3.60 -14.44
C ALA A 252 7.01 2.65 -13.49
N LYS A 253 7.87 3.20 -12.63
CA LYS A 253 8.49 2.47 -11.52
C LYS A 253 7.44 2.08 -10.49
#